data_AF-A0A1V5BT23-F1
#
_entry.id   AF-A0A1V5BT23-F1
#
_cell.length_a   1.000
_cell.length_b   1.000
_cell.length_c   1.000
_cell.angle_alpha   90.00
_cell.angle_beta   90.00
_cell.angle_gamma   90.00
#
_symmetry.space_group_name_H-M   'P 1'
#
loop_
_entity.id
_entity.type
_entity.pdbx_description
1 polymer ?
#
loop_
_entity_poly.entity_id
_entity_poly.type
_entity_poly.pdbx_seq_one_letter_code
_entity_poly.pdbx_strand_id
1 'polypeptide(L)' 'MKIRIKKKHILLQALDSEGSISLKEIAKLLYDGHGELEQLKVIRLLAAYRMHDKRFENIRVRNKRVVVISS' A
#
# COMPACT_ATOMS: atom_id res chain seq x y z
N MET A 1 14.27 8.63 -13.86
CA MET A 1 14.24 8.55 -12.38
C MET A 1 13.18 7.54 -11.93
N LYS A 2 13.56 6.57 -11.09
CA LYS A 2 12.82 5.34 -10.74
C LYS A 2 11.48 5.61 -10.01
N ILE A 3 10.36 5.65 -10.75
CA ILE A 3 8.99 5.80 -10.20
C ILE A 3 8.67 4.72 -9.13
N ARG A 4 9.26 3.53 -9.26
CA ARG A 4 9.08 2.39 -8.34
C ARG A 4 9.55 2.68 -6.91
N ILE A 5 10.59 3.50 -6.72
CA ILE A 5 11.13 3.84 -5.39
C ILE A 5 10.17 4.79 -4.67
N LYS A 6 9.54 5.72 -5.39
CA LYS A 6 8.59 6.69 -4.81
C LYS A 6 7.37 6.00 -4.21
N LYS A 7 6.71 5.09 -4.95
CA LYS A 7 5.46 4.44 -4.48
C LYS A 7 5.66 3.61 -3.22
N LYS A 8 6.77 2.87 -3.16
CA LYS A 8 7.14 2.06 -2.00
C LYS A 8 7.35 2.92 -0.75
N HIS A 9 8.08 4.02 -0.90
CA HIS A 9 8.35 4.94 0.21
C HIS A 9 7.07 5.59 0.72
N ILE A 10 6.21 6.08 -0.18
CA ILE A 10 4.89 6.64 0.16
C ILE A 10 4.04 5.63 0.95
N LEU A 11 4.01 4.37 0.52
CA LEU A 11 3.24 3.31 1.19
C LEU A 11 3.74 3.03 2.61
N LEU A 12 5.06 2.90 2.79
CA LEU A 12 5.63 2.64 4.10
C LEU A 12 5.46 3.84 5.03
N GLN A 13 5.70 5.06 4.55
CA GLN A 13 5.51 6.28 5.33
C GLN A 13 4.06 6.46 5.78
N ALA A 14 3.09 6.21 4.88
CA ALA A 14 1.67 6.27 5.23
C ALA A 14 1.27 5.24 6.30
N LEU A 15 1.87 4.04 6.25
CA LEU A 15 1.59 2.99 7.23
C LEU A 15 2.28 3.21 8.57
N ASP A 16 3.46 3.84 8.58
CA ASP A 16 4.21 4.16 9.79
C ASP A 16 3.51 5.25 10.63
N SER A 17 2.91 6.24 9.98
CA SER A 17 2.20 7.33 10.66
C SER A 17 0.88 6.92 11.31
N GLU A 18 0.07 6.08 10.64
CA GLU A 18 -1.32 5.81 11.05
C GLU A 18 -1.58 4.37 11.50
N GLY A 19 -0.66 3.43 11.24
CA GLY A 19 -0.83 1.99 11.48
C GLY A 19 -1.88 1.31 10.58
N SER A 20 -2.81 2.09 10.01
CA SER A 20 -3.77 1.65 9.02
C SER A 20 -4.21 2.82 8.13
N ILE A 21 -4.45 2.54 6.85
CA ILE A 21 -4.91 3.54 5.88
C ILE A 21 -5.91 2.90 4.92
N SER A 22 -6.92 3.63 4.44
CA SER A 22 -7.89 3.05 3.51
C SER A 22 -7.28 2.81 2.13
N LEU A 23 -7.78 1.79 1.40
CA LEU A 23 -7.37 1.55 0.02
C LEU A 23 -7.66 2.75 -0.89
N LYS A 24 -8.74 3.49 -0.63
CA LYS A 24 -9.11 4.69 -1.38
C LYS A 24 -8.09 5.81 -1.21
N GLU A 25 -7.55 5.98 -0.01
CA GLU A 25 -6.52 6.98 0.27
C GLU A 25 -5.19 6.59 -0.36
N ILE A 26 -4.76 5.33 -0.23
CA ILE A 26 -3.53 4.88 -0.91
C ILE A 26 -3.70 4.98 -2.44
N ALA A 27 -4.86 4.62 -2.98
CA ALA A 27 -5.15 4.74 -4.40
C ALA A 27 -5.00 6.20 -4.86
N LYS A 28 -5.52 7.17 -4.10
CA LYS A 28 -5.31 8.59 -4.34
C LYS A 28 -3.84 8.97 -4.31
N LEU A 29 -3.13 8.57 -3.26
CA LEU A 29 -1.73 8.93 -3.06
C LEU A 29 -0.81 8.37 -4.16
N LEU A 30 -1.10 7.17 -4.68
CA LEU A 30 -0.21 6.47 -5.62
C LEU A 30 -0.59 6.62 -7.10
N TYR A 31 -1.85 6.91 -7.39
CA TYR A 31 -2.40 6.90 -8.74
C TYR A 31 -3.33 8.08 -9.03
N ASP A 32 -3.50 9.02 -8.09
CA ASP A 32 -4.41 10.18 -8.18
C ASP A 32 -5.86 9.79 -8.51
N GLY A 33 -6.33 8.66 -7.96
CA GLY A 33 -7.70 8.19 -8.19
C GLY A 33 -8.25 7.33 -7.07
N HIS A 34 -9.57 7.27 -6.99
CA HIS A 34 -10.32 6.60 -5.91
C HIS A 34 -11.12 5.38 -6.39
N GLY A 35 -11.11 5.11 -7.70
CA GLY A 35 -11.87 4.04 -8.33
C GLY A 35 -11.46 2.64 -7.88
N GLU A 36 -12.31 1.67 -8.15
CA GLU A 36 -12.02 0.27 -7.83
C GLU A 36 -10.79 -0.24 -8.60
N LEU A 37 -10.58 0.26 -9.82
CA LEU A 37 -9.41 -0.07 -10.63
C LEU A 37 -8.10 0.38 -9.95
N GLU A 38 -8.06 1.61 -9.43
CA GLU A 38 -6.89 2.13 -8.70
C GLU A 38 -6.65 1.36 -7.41
N GLN A 39 -7.72 1.04 -6.67
CA GLN A 39 -7.61 0.19 -5.48
C GLN A 39 -7.07 -1.20 -5.82
N LEU A 40 -7.49 -1.80 -6.93
CA LEU A 40 -6.97 -3.09 -7.40
C LEU A 40 -5.47 -3.00 -7.76
N LYS A 41 -5.03 -1.89 -8.37
CA LYS A 41 -3.60 -1.63 -8.63
C LYS A 41 -2.80 -1.61 -7.32
N VAL A 42 -3.32 -0.99 -6.25
CA VAL A 42 -2.70 -1.00 -4.92
C VAL A 42 -2.57 -2.42 -4.36
N ILE A 43 -3.63 -3.23 -4.44
CA ILE A 43 -3.61 -4.60 -3.94
C ILE A 43 -2.55 -5.44 -4.66
N ARG A 44 -2.49 -5.34 -6.00
CA ARG A 44 -1.47 -6.03 -6.82
C ARG A 44 -0.06 -5.55 -6.48
N LEU A 45 0.11 -4.25 -6.27
CA LEU A 45 1.40 -3.66 -5.88
C LEU A 45 1.88 -4.20 -4.52
N LEU A 46 0.99 -4.26 -3.53
CA LEU A 46 1.29 -4.82 -2.21
C LEU A 46 1.65 -6.30 -2.28
N ALA A 47 0.95 -7.08 -3.10
CA ALA A 47 1.29 -8.48 -3.34
C ALA A 47 2.68 -8.62 -3.96
N ALA A 48 3.01 -7.81 -4.96
CA ALA A 48 4.34 -7.81 -5.58
C ALA A 48 5.44 -7.43 -4.58
N TYR A 49 5.21 -6.43 -3.73
CA TYR A 49 6.20 -6.07 -2.69
C TYR A 49 6.37 -7.17 -1.64
N ARG A 50 5.31 -7.87 -1.25
CA ARG A 50 5.38 -9.00 -0.31
C ARG A 50 6.31 -10.13 -0.79
N MET A 51 6.38 -10.39 -2.09
CA MET A 51 7.25 -11.44 -2.63
C MET A 51 8.74 -11.06 -2.61
N HIS A 52 9.07 -9.78 -2.53
CA HIS A 52 10.43 -9.29 -2.75
C HIS A 52 11.00 -8.44 -1.61
N ASP A 53 10.19 -8.03 -0.62
CA ASP A 53 10.62 -7.19 0.51
C ASP A 53 9.96 -7.65 1.82
N LYS A 54 10.81 -8.08 2.77
CA LYS A 54 10.40 -8.51 4.11
C LYS A 54 9.63 -7.45 4.89
N ARG A 55 9.85 -6.15 4.65
CA ARG A 55 9.08 -5.07 5.32
C ARG A 55 7.58 -5.13 5.03
N PHE A 56 7.18 -5.77 3.93
CA PHE A 56 5.78 -5.96 3.58
C PHE A 56 5.19 -7.27 4.08
N GLU A 57 5.97 -8.15 4.72
CA GLU A 57 5.53 -9.46 5.18
C GLU A 57 4.34 -9.39 6.15
N ASN A 58 4.27 -8.30 6.94
CA ASN A 58 3.24 -8.03 7.93
C ASN A 58 2.21 -7.00 7.47
N ILE A 59 2.19 -6.63 6.18
CA ILE A 59 1.17 -5.72 5.63
C ILE A 59 0.04 -6.54 5.02
N ARG A 60 -1.20 -6.28 5.43
CA ARG A 60 -2.41 -6.97 4.96
C ARG A 60 -3.46 -5.99 4.49
N VAL A 61 -4.36 -6.48 3.64
CA VAL A 61 -5.58 -5.77 3.26
C VAL A 61 -6.75 -6.42 4.00
N ARG A 62 -7.46 -5.67 4.84
CA ARG A 62 -8.65 -6.12 5.59
C ARG A 62 -9.73 -5.03 5.52
N ASN A 63 -10.98 -5.40 5.25
CA ASN A 63 -12.11 -4.45 5.20
C ASN A 63 -11.82 -3.18 4.38
N LYS A 64 -11.25 -3.34 3.18
CA LYS A 64 -10.80 -2.24 2.30
C LYS A 64 -9.77 -1.27 2.90
N ARG A 65 -9.06 -1.69 3.95
CA ARG A 65 -7.95 -0.96 4.57
C ARG A 65 -6.65 -1.75 4.45
N VAL A 66 -5.53 -1.05 4.35
CA VAL A 66 -4.20 -1.61 4.48
C VAL A 66 -3.77 -1.43 5.92
N VAL A 67 -3.39 -2.54 6.56
CA VAL A 67 -3.06 -2.61 7.99
C VAL A 67 -1.71 -3.30 8.17
N VAL A 68 -0.95 -2.86 9.16
CA VAL A 68 0.21 -3.61 9.66
C VAL A 68 -0.31 -4.57 10.73
N ILE A 69 -0.07 -5.87 10.58
CA ILE A 69 -0.34 -6.86 11.63
C ILE A 69 0.89 -6.95 12.52
N SER A 70 0.75 -6.57 13.79
CA SER A 70 1.79 -6.81 14.80
C SER A 70 1.98 -8.32 14.94
N SER A 71 3.23 -8.79 14.88
CA SER A 71 3.62 -10.11 15.39
C SER A 71 3.92 -10.02 16.87
#